data_AF-A0A380NZM9-F1
#
_entry.id   AF-A0A380NZM9-F1
#
_cell.length_a   1.000
_cell.length_b   1.000
_cell.length_c   1.000
_cell.angle_alpha   90.00
_cell.angle_beta   90.00
_cell.angle_gamma   90.00
#
_symmetry.space_group_name_H-M   'P 1'
#
loop_
_entity.id
_entity.type
_entity.pdbx_description
1 polymer ?
#
loop_
_entity_poly.entity_id
_entity_poly.type
_entity_poly.pdbx_seq_one_letter_code
_entity_poly.pdbx_strand_id
1 'polypeptide(L)'
;MSQPEEQPEGPADDARPRERRRPRHPADLAGRPFPLGDWGQPADRLTELYEWVEESALSTADWYLADRARKRRGARLLRAGTALGTVTGAALPLLDLTGALPGASPWACLAVLVAAACVALDRYLGLTSGWMRDMATAQAVQQRLQVLQFDWASECVREVLGPTDGTAAEAADRCLGVLRRFSDDLNDLVRTETADWMVEFRTGPAPLATRASGGLPARADLPSQGARPALLPGTRPNMPRQRPPDAR
;
A
#
# COMPACT_ATOMS: atom_id res chain seq x y z
N MET A 1 -37.39 -53.06 -40.09
CA MET A 1 -35.99 -53.32 -39.70
C MET A 1 -35.09 -52.65 -40.71
N SER A 2 -34.53 -51.49 -40.36
CA SER A 2 -33.30 -50.90 -40.90
C SER A 2 -32.84 -49.85 -39.89
N GLN A 3 -31.64 -50.06 -39.36
CA GLN A 3 -30.97 -49.18 -38.41
C GLN A 3 -30.32 -47.97 -39.11
N PRO A 4 -29.93 -46.93 -38.34
CA PRO A 4 -29.79 -45.56 -38.79
C PRO A 4 -28.37 -45.21 -39.28
N GLU A 5 -28.26 -44.24 -40.19
CA GLU A 5 -26.98 -43.62 -40.53
C GLU A 5 -26.66 -42.53 -39.50
N GLU A 6 -25.60 -42.80 -38.72
CA GLU A 6 -24.96 -41.82 -37.84
C GLU A 6 -24.19 -40.78 -38.65
N GLN A 7 -24.49 -39.51 -38.40
CA GLN A 7 -23.63 -38.40 -38.81
C GLN A 7 -22.60 -38.16 -37.70
N PRO A 8 -21.30 -38.04 -38.02
CA PRO A 8 -20.27 -37.87 -37.01
C PRO A 8 -20.33 -36.46 -36.42
N GLU A 9 -20.47 -36.39 -35.10
CA GLU A 9 -20.19 -35.21 -34.30
C GLU A 9 -18.76 -34.73 -34.59
N GLY A 10 -18.65 -33.51 -35.14
CA GLY A 10 -17.37 -32.81 -35.23
C GLY A 10 -16.91 -32.37 -33.83
N PRO A 11 -15.59 -32.40 -33.54
CA PRO A 11 -15.07 -32.13 -32.21
C PRO A 11 -15.34 -30.68 -31.80
N ALA A 12 -15.80 -30.54 -30.56
CA ALA A 12 -15.96 -29.29 -29.86
C ALA A 12 -14.62 -28.56 -29.76
N ASP A 13 -14.40 -27.61 -30.66
CA ASP A 13 -13.25 -26.71 -30.64
C ASP A 13 -13.77 -25.27 -30.67
N ASP A 14 -14.12 -24.77 -29.48
CA ASP A 14 -14.01 -23.34 -29.18
C ASP A 14 -13.83 -23.19 -27.66
N ALA A 15 -12.78 -23.84 -27.13
CA ALA A 15 -12.16 -23.47 -25.86
C ALA A 15 -11.45 -22.12 -26.06
N ARG A 16 -12.22 -21.06 -26.31
CA ARG A 16 -11.68 -19.71 -26.25
C ARG A 16 -11.27 -19.47 -24.81
N PRO A 17 -10.02 -19.08 -24.53
CA PRO A 17 -9.68 -18.54 -23.23
C PRO A 17 -10.66 -17.40 -23.00
N ARG A 18 -11.52 -17.51 -21.97
CA ARG A 18 -12.33 -16.38 -21.52
C ARG A 18 -11.35 -15.23 -21.35
N GLU A 19 -11.42 -14.28 -22.26
CA GLU A 19 -10.64 -13.05 -22.21
C GLU A 19 -10.89 -12.51 -20.80
N ARG A 20 -9.90 -12.64 -19.92
CA ARG A 20 -9.94 -12.05 -18.57
C ARG A 20 -9.93 -10.55 -18.81
N ARG A 21 -11.12 -10.03 -19.09
CA ARG A 21 -11.42 -8.61 -19.26
C ARG A 21 -11.09 -8.01 -17.91
N ARG A 22 -9.86 -7.52 -17.76
CA ARG A 22 -9.42 -6.79 -16.57
C ARG A 22 -10.47 -5.73 -16.29
N PRO A 23 -11.22 -5.78 -15.18
CA PRO A 23 -12.13 -4.71 -14.84
C PRO A 23 -11.28 -3.46 -14.62
N ARG A 24 -11.37 -2.50 -15.54
CA ARG A 24 -10.57 -1.26 -15.53
C ARG A 24 -11.20 -0.13 -14.72
N HIS A 25 -12.17 -0.44 -13.88
CA HIS A 25 -12.78 0.54 -13.00
C HIS A 25 -13.06 -0.12 -11.65
N PRO A 26 -13.05 0.64 -10.55
CA PRO A 26 -13.72 0.16 -9.36
C PRO A 26 -15.12 -0.17 -9.84
N ALA A 27 -15.56 -1.41 -9.61
CA ALA A 27 -16.99 -1.62 -9.47
C ALA A 27 -17.47 -0.49 -8.57
N ASP A 28 -18.53 0.20 -8.99
CA ASP A 28 -19.19 1.18 -8.14
C ASP A 28 -19.29 0.63 -6.71
N LEU A 29 -19.47 1.47 -5.71
CA LEU A 29 -19.68 1.04 -4.32
C LEU A 29 -20.70 -0.12 -4.17
N ALA A 30 -21.55 -0.34 -5.18
CA ALA A 30 -22.15 -1.63 -5.51
C ALA A 30 -21.10 -2.64 -6.00
N GLY A 31 -20.46 -3.35 -5.07
CA GLY A 31 -19.52 -4.43 -5.37
C GLY A 31 -20.03 -5.41 -6.43
N ARG A 32 -19.13 -6.23 -6.99
CA ARG A 32 -19.51 -7.24 -7.99
C ARG A 32 -20.72 -8.05 -7.50
N PRO A 33 -21.65 -8.45 -8.39
CA PRO A 33 -22.78 -9.26 -7.98
C PRO A 33 -22.25 -10.50 -7.27
N PHE A 34 -22.75 -10.73 -6.04
CA PHE A 34 -22.43 -11.92 -5.28
C PHE A 34 -22.94 -13.13 -6.07
N PRO A 35 -22.14 -14.19 -6.25
CA PRO A 35 -22.57 -15.37 -6.99
C PRO A 35 -23.80 -15.97 -6.28
N LEU A 36 -24.95 -15.95 -6.96
CA LEU A 36 -26.18 -16.56 -6.47
C LEU A 36 -26.11 -18.07 -6.74
N GLY A 37 -26.09 -18.86 -5.67
CA GLY A 37 -25.78 -20.29 -5.73
C GLY A 37 -26.99 -21.20 -5.71
N ASP A 38 -27.08 -22.06 -6.73
CA ASP A 38 -27.62 -23.42 -6.61
C ASP A 38 -26.58 -24.28 -5.89
N TRP A 39 -26.94 -24.83 -4.72
CA TRP A 39 -26.05 -25.55 -3.78
C TRP A 39 -26.01 -27.07 -4.02
N GLY A 40 -26.51 -27.55 -5.16
CA GLY A 40 -26.49 -28.98 -5.50
C GLY A 40 -25.08 -29.60 -5.56
N GLN A 41 -24.04 -28.80 -5.79
CA GLN A 41 -22.63 -29.22 -5.76
C GLN A 41 -21.79 -28.24 -4.91
N PRO A 42 -21.66 -28.47 -3.60
CA PRO A 42 -21.11 -27.48 -2.67
C PRO A 42 -19.61 -27.19 -2.89
N ALA A 43 -18.81 -28.18 -3.29
CA ALA A 43 -17.37 -28.01 -3.50
C ALA A 43 -17.04 -27.00 -4.61
N ASP A 44 -17.66 -27.16 -5.79
CA ASP A 44 -17.45 -26.25 -6.93
C ASP A 44 -17.88 -24.82 -6.61
N ARG A 45 -18.96 -24.66 -5.83
CA ARG A 45 -19.45 -23.34 -5.39
C ARG A 45 -18.53 -22.67 -4.40
N LEU A 46 -17.92 -23.44 -3.51
CA LEU A 46 -16.91 -22.95 -2.59
C LEU A 46 -15.67 -22.45 -3.35
N THR A 47 -15.25 -23.15 -4.38
CA THR A 47 -14.15 -22.71 -5.27
C THR A 47 -14.53 -21.44 -6.03
N GLU A 48 -15.75 -21.36 -6.59
CA GLU A 48 -16.24 -20.14 -7.28
C GLU A 48 -16.28 -18.93 -6.34
N LEU A 49 -16.71 -19.12 -5.09
CA LEU A 49 -16.68 -18.09 -4.05
C LEU A 49 -15.26 -17.66 -3.71
N TYR A 50 -14.33 -18.60 -3.56
CA TYR A 50 -12.91 -18.31 -3.35
C TYR A 50 -12.33 -17.47 -4.49
N GLU A 51 -12.55 -17.88 -5.75
CA GLU A 51 -12.06 -17.14 -6.93
C GLU A 51 -12.65 -15.73 -7.00
N TRP A 52 -13.95 -15.58 -6.70
CA TRP A 52 -14.61 -14.28 -6.66
C TRP A 52 -14.02 -13.35 -5.58
N VAL A 53 -13.73 -13.88 -4.39
CA VAL A 53 -13.10 -13.14 -3.29
C VAL A 53 -11.66 -12.77 -3.63
N GLU A 54 -10.88 -13.71 -4.15
CA GLU A 54 -9.49 -13.50 -4.59
C GLU A 54 -9.41 -12.43 -5.68
N GLU A 55 -10.26 -12.52 -6.71
CA GLU A 55 -10.25 -11.55 -7.80
C GLU A 55 -10.68 -10.15 -7.32
N SER A 56 -11.60 -10.09 -6.35
CA SER A 56 -12.00 -8.83 -5.71
C SER A 56 -10.83 -8.21 -4.96
N ALA A 57 -10.08 -8.99 -4.16
CA ALA A 57 -8.89 -8.51 -3.45
C ALA A 57 -7.78 -8.03 -4.41
N LEU A 58 -7.51 -8.80 -5.47
CA LEU A 58 -6.53 -8.43 -6.49
C LEU A 58 -6.93 -7.14 -7.21
N SER A 59 -8.20 -6.98 -7.56
CA SER A 59 -8.70 -5.77 -8.19
C SER A 59 -8.56 -4.53 -7.30
N THR A 60 -8.81 -4.69 -5.99
CA THR A 60 -8.60 -3.62 -5.00
C THR A 60 -7.11 -3.23 -4.92
N ALA A 61 -6.21 -4.21 -4.85
CA ALA A 61 -4.77 -3.94 -4.83
C ALA A 61 -4.31 -3.23 -6.13
N ASP A 62 -4.76 -3.71 -7.28
CA ASP A 62 -4.43 -3.11 -8.58
C ASP A 62 -4.93 -1.67 -8.71
N TRP A 63 -6.10 -1.36 -8.15
CA TRP A 63 -6.63 0.00 -8.11
C TRP A 63 -5.71 0.96 -7.34
N TYR A 64 -5.30 0.59 -6.12
CA TYR A 64 -4.33 1.38 -5.33
C TYR A 64 -2.98 1.51 -6.07
N LEU A 65 -2.51 0.44 -6.72
CA LEU A 65 -1.24 0.45 -7.47
C LEU A 65 -1.31 1.29 -8.75
N ALA A 66 -2.47 1.38 -9.41
CA ALA A 66 -2.67 2.19 -10.59
C ALA A 66 -2.72 3.69 -10.24
N ASP A 67 -3.41 4.04 -9.16
CA ASP A 67 -3.57 5.43 -8.71
C ASP A 67 -2.22 6.07 -8.32
N ARG A 68 -1.33 5.29 -7.68
CA ARG A 68 0.02 5.73 -7.29
C ARG A 68 0.82 6.34 -8.45
N ALA A 69 0.60 5.89 -9.69
CA ALA A 69 1.43 6.28 -10.83
C ALA A 69 1.19 7.74 -11.23
N ARG A 70 -0.02 8.26 -11.05
CA ARG A 70 -0.36 9.68 -11.30
C ARG A 70 0.19 10.54 -10.17
N LYS A 71 -0.05 10.14 -8.91
CA LYS A 71 0.45 10.83 -7.72
C LYS A 71 1.98 10.90 -7.67
N ARG A 72 2.68 9.80 -7.97
CA ARG A 72 4.16 9.74 -8.05
C ARG A 72 4.71 10.66 -9.13
N ARG A 73 4.07 10.74 -10.30
CA ARG A 73 4.49 11.66 -11.37
C ARG A 73 4.32 13.11 -10.93
N GLY A 74 3.18 13.46 -10.35
CA GLY A 74 2.94 14.80 -9.78
C GLY A 74 3.97 15.18 -8.72
N ALA A 75 4.21 14.31 -7.72
CA ALA A 75 5.21 14.54 -6.67
C ALA A 75 6.62 14.73 -7.24
N ARG A 76 7.01 13.96 -8.26
CA ARG A 76 8.32 14.12 -8.92
C ARG A 76 8.46 15.44 -9.66
N LEU A 77 7.41 15.87 -10.37
CA LEU A 77 7.40 17.17 -11.05
C LEU A 77 7.52 18.31 -10.06
N LEU A 78 6.80 18.25 -8.93
CA LEU A 78 6.89 19.26 -7.88
C LEU A 78 8.28 19.29 -7.23
N ARG A 79 8.90 18.12 -6.96
CA ARG A 79 10.28 18.06 -6.46
C ARG A 79 11.29 18.63 -7.44
N ALA A 80 11.13 18.37 -8.73
CA ALA A 80 11.96 18.97 -9.78
C ALA A 80 11.78 20.49 -9.80
N GLY A 81 10.55 20.99 -9.70
CA GLY A 81 10.25 22.42 -9.59
C GLY A 81 10.89 23.07 -8.36
N THR A 82 10.82 22.41 -7.20
CA THR A 82 11.52 22.87 -5.99
C THR A 82 13.02 22.94 -6.20
N ALA A 83 13.64 21.89 -6.74
CA ALA A 83 15.08 21.85 -6.97
C ALA A 83 15.56 22.90 -7.99
N LEU A 84 14.83 23.08 -9.09
CA LEU A 84 15.13 24.10 -10.08
C LEU A 84 14.98 25.50 -9.48
N GLY A 85 13.87 25.77 -8.79
CA GLY A 85 13.65 27.08 -8.17
C GLY A 85 14.68 27.42 -7.09
N THR A 86 15.13 26.46 -6.28
CA THR A 86 16.19 26.70 -5.28
C THR A 86 17.55 26.93 -5.92
N VAL A 87 17.93 26.13 -6.93
CA VAL A 87 19.21 26.30 -7.65
C VAL A 87 19.23 27.62 -8.40
N THR A 88 18.18 27.94 -9.16
CA THR A 88 18.07 29.21 -9.89
C THR A 88 18.00 30.39 -8.94
N GLY A 89 17.27 30.29 -7.83
CA GLY A 89 17.21 31.32 -6.80
C GLY A 89 18.57 31.62 -6.14
N ALA A 90 19.43 30.61 -6.00
CA ALA A 90 20.79 30.79 -5.48
C ALA A 90 21.80 31.25 -6.55
N ALA A 91 21.64 30.78 -7.79
CA ALA A 91 22.58 31.04 -8.88
C ALA A 91 22.42 32.44 -9.49
N LEU A 92 21.19 32.95 -9.64
CA LEU A 92 20.95 34.25 -10.28
C LEU A 92 21.65 35.44 -9.59
N PRO A 93 21.63 35.57 -8.25
CA PRO A 93 22.37 36.63 -7.56
C PRO A 93 23.90 36.52 -7.74
N LEU A 94 24.42 35.29 -7.82
CA LEU A 94 25.86 35.04 -8.03
C LEU A 94 26.31 35.40 -9.46
N LEU A 95 25.47 35.12 -10.45
CA LEU A 95 25.72 35.49 -11.85
C LEU A 95 25.65 36.99 -12.07
N ASP A 96 24.74 37.68 -11.37
CA ASP A 96 24.65 39.14 -11.39
C ASP A 96 25.90 39.77 -10.72
N LEU A 97 26.34 39.22 -9.57
CA LEU A 97 27.54 39.68 -8.86
C LEU A 97 28.84 39.54 -9.69
N THR A 98 28.95 38.46 -10.47
CA THR A 98 30.10 38.22 -11.34
C THR A 98 30.03 39.00 -12.66
N GLY A 99 28.93 39.72 -12.91
CA GLY A 99 28.67 40.45 -14.15
C GLY A 99 28.40 39.56 -15.37
N ALA A 100 28.31 38.24 -15.17
CA ALA A 100 28.04 37.27 -16.23
C ALA A 100 26.61 37.41 -16.79
N LEU A 101 25.66 37.80 -15.94
CA LEU A 101 24.28 38.08 -16.34
C LEU A 101 23.71 39.30 -15.61
N PRO A 102 23.96 40.52 -16.11
CA PRO A 102 23.54 41.75 -15.45
C PRO A 102 22.01 41.85 -15.32
N GLY A 103 21.52 42.22 -14.13
CA GLY A 103 20.08 42.39 -13.86
C GLY A 103 19.34 41.09 -13.54
N ALA A 104 20.06 39.99 -13.30
CA ALA A 104 19.49 38.69 -12.95
C ALA A 104 18.98 38.59 -11.50
N SER A 105 19.52 39.39 -10.56
CA SER A 105 19.21 39.29 -9.12
C SER A 105 17.72 39.42 -8.77
N PRO A 106 16.92 40.34 -9.35
CA PRO A 106 15.48 40.45 -9.05
C PRO A 106 14.67 39.19 -9.37
N TRP A 107 15.10 38.39 -10.34
CA TRP A 107 14.42 37.15 -10.74
C TRP A 107 14.64 36.01 -9.74
N ALA A 108 15.64 36.12 -8.84
CA ALA A 108 15.89 35.14 -7.79
C ALA A 108 14.68 35.00 -6.84
N CYS A 109 14.01 36.11 -6.52
CA CYS A 109 12.81 36.08 -5.68
C CYS A 109 11.69 35.26 -6.31
N LEU A 110 11.50 35.37 -7.64
CA LEU A 110 10.51 34.58 -8.37
C LEU A 110 10.87 33.09 -8.38
N ALA A 111 12.15 32.75 -8.57
CA ALA A 111 12.62 31.37 -8.53
C ALA A 111 12.39 30.73 -7.15
N VAL A 112 12.66 31.46 -6.07
CA VAL A 112 12.39 31.00 -4.69
C VAL A 112 10.89 30.87 -4.44
N LEU A 113 10.07 31.80 -4.94
CA LEU A 113 8.61 31.73 -4.80
C LEU A 113 8.04 30.50 -5.51
N VAL A 114 8.52 30.18 -6.71
CA VAL A 114 8.14 28.95 -7.42
C VAL A 114 8.52 27.71 -6.62
N ALA A 115 9.74 27.66 -6.07
CA ALA A 115 10.16 26.53 -5.24
C ALA A 115 9.25 26.34 -4.01
N ALA A 116 8.92 27.45 -3.32
CA ALA A 116 8.02 27.44 -2.18
C ALA A 116 6.60 27.00 -2.56
N ALA A 117 6.09 27.47 -3.70
CA ALA A 117 4.78 27.06 -4.24
C ALA A 117 4.74 25.57 -4.57
N CYS A 118 5.81 25.02 -5.17
CA CYS A 118 5.91 23.58 -5.44
C CYS A 118 5.84 22.75 -4.15
N VAL A 119 6.52 23.18 -3.08
CA VAL A 119 6.48 22.50 -1.78
C VAL A 119 5.09 22.60 -1.15
N ALA A 120 4.47 23.79 -1.17
CA ALA A 120 3.14 24.02 -0.64
C ALA A 120 2.10 23.17 -1.38
N LEU A 121 2.20 23.08 -2.70
CA LEU A 121 1.29 22.29 -3.52
C LEU A 121 1.44 20.78 -3.28
N ASP A 122 2.67 20.27 -3.12
CA ASP A 122 2.91 18.85 -2.80
C ASP A 122 2.28 18.48 -1.45
N ARG A 123 2.35 19.39 -0.46
CA ARG A 123 1.73 19.21 0.86
C ARG A 123 0.23 19.35 0.85
N TYR A 124 -0.30 20.35 0.16
CA TYR A 124 -1.74 20.59 0.08
C TYR A 124 -2.46 19.46 -0.64
N LEU A 125 -1.90 18.99 -1.75
CA LEU A 125 -2.45 17.86 -2.51
C LEU A 125 -2.11 16.50 -1.88
N GLY A 126 -1.18 16.45 -0.93
CA GLY A 126 -0.72 15.21 -0.31
C GLY A 126 -0.17 14.21 -1.34
N LEU A 127 0.43 14.65 -2.44
CA LEU A 127 0.82 13.74 -3.53
C LEU A 127 1.87 12.75 -3.03
N THR A 128 2.87 13.25 -2.30
CA THR A 128 3.93 12.44 -1.70
C THR A 128 3.40 11.46 -0.65
N SER A 129 2.54 11.88 0.29
CA SER A 129 1.98 10.98 1.31
C SER A 129 1.00 9.99 0.69
N GLY A 130 0.16 10.46 -0.23
CA GLY A 130 -0.84 9.67 -0.94
C GLY A 130 -0.27 8.47 -1.69
N TRP A 131 0.78 8.65 -2.52
CA TRP A 131 1.31 7.49 -3.27
C TRP A 131 2.01 6.47 -2.35
N MET A 132 2.59 6.90 -1.23
CA MET A 132 3.19 6.00 -0.24
C MET A 132 2.11 5.22 0.53
N ARG A 133 1.03 5.90 0.88
CA ARG A 133 -0.15 5.32 1.49
C ARG A 133 -0.83 4.29 0.58
N ASP A 134 -1.02 4.62 -0.69
CA ASP A 134 -1.57 3.66 -1.68
C ASP A 134 -0.71 2.39 -1.78
N MET A 135 0.62 2.55 -1.75
CA MET A 135 1.55 1.41 -1.74
C MET A 135 1.39 0.56 -0.47
N ALA A 136 1.33 1.20 0.70
CA ALA A 136 1.19 0.50 1.96
C ALA A 136 -0.13 -0.29 2.02
N THR A 137 -1.24 0.31 1.57
CA THR A 137 -2.53 -0.37 1.52
C THR A 137 -2.51 -1.53 0.52
N ALA A 138 -1.94 -1.34 -0.68
CA ALA A 138 -1.79 -2.43 -1.65
C ALA A 138 -0.96 -3.60 -1.08
N GLN A 139 0.15 -3.32 -0.39
CA GLN A 139 0.95 -4.36 0.26
C GLN A 139 0.18 -5.06 1.39
N ALA A 140 -0.59 -4.32 2.18
CA ALA A 140 -1.41 -4.86 3.25
C ALA A 140 -2.54 -5.77 2.73
N VAL A 141 -3.11 -5.47 1.55
CA VAL A 141 -4.06 -6.35 0.85
C VAL A 141 -3.36 -7.61 0.36
N GLN A 142 -2.21 -7.50 -0.29
CA GLN A 142 -1.44 -8.65 -0.81
C GLN A 142 -1.02 -9.63 0.31
N GLN A 143 -0.58 -9.11 1.46
CA GLN A 143 -0.24 -9.93 2.62
C GLN A 143 -1.45 -10.72 3.15
N ARG A 144 -2.62 -10.08 3.27
CA ARG A 144 -3.85 -10.76 3.70
C ARG A 144 -4.33 -11.79 2.68
N LEU A 145 -4.20 -11.48 1.38
CA LEU A 145 -4.55 -12.43 0.32
C LEU A 145 -3.67 -13.68 0.38
N GLN A 146 -2.38 -13.50 0.65
CA GLN A 146 -1.48 -14.63 0.85
C GLN A 146 -1.88 -15.50 2.05
N VAL A 147 -2.31 -14.88 3.16
CA VAL A 147 -2.85 -15.62 4.32
C VAL A 147 -4.12 -16.40 3.94
N LEU A 148 -5.05 -15.77 3.21
CA LEU A 148 -6.25 -16.45 2.70
C LEU A 148 -5.89 -17.68 1.86
N GLN A 149 -4.96 -17.54 0.92
CA GLN A 149 -4.52 -18.64 0.05
C GLN A 149 -3.97 -19.83 0.84
N PHE A 150 -3.18 -19.57 1.88
CA PHE A 150 -2.63 -20.62 2.73
C PHE A 150 -3.69 -21.25 3.64
N ASP A 151 -4.55 -20.44 4.26
CA ASP A 151 -5.64 -20.94 5.09
C ASP A 151 -6.60 -21.81 4.26
N TRP A 152 -6.96 -21.37 3.06
CA TRP A 152 -7.76 -22.13 2.11
C TRP A 152 -7.11 -23.45 1.72
N ALA A 153 -5.83 -23.43 1.33
CA ALA A 153 -5.09 -24.64 0.99
C ALA A 153 -5.01 -25.61 2.17
N SER A 154 -4.85 -25.11 3.39
CA SER A 154 -4.83 -25.95 4.60
C SER A 154 -6.16 -26.65 4.83
N GLU A 155 -7.28 -25.98 4.56
CA GLU A 155 -8.63 -26.55 4.67
C GLU A 155 -8.92 -27.57 3.57
N CYS A 156 -8.54 -27.29 2.31
CA CYS A 156 -8.66 -28.26 1.22
C CYS A 156 -7.82 -29.53 1.49
N VAL A 157 -6.59 -29.38 1.99
CA VAL A 157 -5.76 -30.52 2.37
C VAL A 157 -6.39 -31.30 3.53
N ARG A 158 -6.99 -30.61 4.50
CA ARG A 158 -7.68 -31.24 5.63
C ARG A 158 -8.95 -31.96 5.19
N GLU A 159 -9.64 -31.50 4.16
CA GLU A 159 -10.78 -32.20 3.57
C GLU A 159 -10.33 -33.50 2.88
N VAL A 160 -9.20 -33.49 2.16
CA VAL A 160 -8.68 -34.66 1.41
C VAL A 160 -7.98 -35.68 2.32
N LEU A 161 -7.24 -35.23 3.34
CA LEU A 161 -6.39 -36.07 4.19
C LEU A 161 -6.90 -36.21 5.64
N GLY A 162 -8.01 -35.57 5.98
CA GLY A 162 -8.53 -35.52 7.34
C GLY A 162 -9.13 -36.84 7.83
N PRO A 163 -9.29 -37.02 9.15
CA PRO A 163 -10.05 -38.12 9.72
C PRO A 163 -11.48 -38.12 9.16
N THR A 164 -12.03 -39.30 8.86
CA THR A 164 -13.37 -39.51 8.27
C THR A 164 -14.54 -39.03 9.14
N ASP A 165 -14.28 -38.49 10.33
CA ASP A 165 -15.30 -38.09 11.31
C ASP A 165 -15.93 -36.71 11.02
N GLY A 166 -15.36 -35.92 10.09
CA GLY A 166 -15.92 -34.63 9.70
C GLY A 166 -16.94 -34.76 8.58
N THR A 167 -18.15 -34.24 8.78
CA THR A 167 -19.16 -34.19 7.70
C THR A 167 -18.76 -33.18 6.62
N ALA A 168 -19.18 -33.41 5.37
CA ALA A 168 -18.96 -32.47 4.27
C ALA A 168 -19.52 -31.06 4.58
N ALA A 169 -20.58 -30.98 5.39
CA ALA A 169 -21.14 -29.73 5.86
C ALA A 169 -20.18 -28.95 6.78
N GLU A 170 -19.54 -29.63 7.74
CA GLU A 170 -18.54 -29.00 8.61
C GLU A 170 -17.29 -28.53 7.85
N ALA A 171 -16.88 -29.27 6.81
CA ALA A 171 -15.81 -28.81 5.93
C ALA A 171 -16.21 -27.53 5.18
N ALA A 172 -17.41 -27.50 4.61
CA ALA A 172 -17.95 -26.33 3.94
C ALA A 172 -18.06 -25.10 4.86
N ASP A 173 -18.56 -25.28 6.09
CA ASP A 173 -18.66 -24.21 7.08
C ASP A 173 -17.30 -23.60 7.45
N ARG A 174 -16.25 -24.43 7.53
CA ARG A 174 -14.89 -23.97 7.83
C ARG A 174 -14.32 -23.16 6.66
N CYS A 175 -14.50 -23.64 5.43
CA CYS A 175 -14.12 -22.91 4.21
C CYS A 175 -14.84 -21.54 4.10
N LEU A 176 -16.16 -21.51 4.36
CA LEU A 176 -16.93 -20.26 4.39
C LEU A 176 -16.46 -19.32 5.50
N GLY A 177 -16.07 -19.87 6.66
CA GLY A 177 -15.50 -19.11 7.77
C GLY A 177 -14.21 -18.37 7.38
N VAL A 178 -13.30 -19.04 6.63
CA VAL A 178 -12.07 -18.42 6.12
C VAL A 178 -12.39 -17.27 5.17
N LEU A 179 -13.29 -17.48 4.20
CA LEU A 179 -13.67 -16.45 3.22
C LEU A 179 -14.34 -15.23 3.88
N ARG A 180 -15.22 -15.47 4.86
CA ARG A 180 -15.89 -14.42 5.61
C ARG A 180 -14.90 -13.58 6.40
N ARG A 181 -14.02 -14.24 7.17
CA ARG A 181 -13.00 -13.55 7.97
C ARG A 181 -12.12 -12.66 7.12
N PHE A 182 -11.66 -13.16 5.98
CA PHE A 182 -10.86 -12.36 5.05
C PHE A 182 -11.63 -11.15 4.51
N SER A 183 -12.90 -11.34 4.15
CA SER A 183 -13.75 -10.25 3.63
C SER A 183 -13.96 -9.15 4.68
N ASP A 184 -14.18 -9.54 5.93
CA ASP A 184 -14.28 -8.61 7.07
C ASP A 184 -12.95 -7.88 7.29
N ASP A 185 -11.81 -8.60 7.30
CA ASP A 185 -10.48 -8.02 7.46
C ASP A 185 -10.10 -7.02 6.34
N LEU A 186 -10.52 -7.30 5.10
CA LEU A 186 -10.32 -6.38 3.96
C LEU A 186 -11.20 -5.13 4.09
N ASN A 187 -12.47 -5.31 4.44
CA ASN A 187 -13.39 -4.18 4.63
C ASN A 187 -12.92 -3.27 5.78
N ASP A 188 -12.45 -3.86 6.87
CA ASP A 188 -11.90 -3.11 8.01
C ASP A 188 -10.60 -2.39 7.65
N LEU A 189 -9.73 -2.99 6.81
CA LEU A 189 -8.55 -2.33 6.28
C LEU A 189 -8.93 -1.09 5.47
N VAL A 190 -9.84 -1.21 4.51
CA VAL A 190 -10.29 -0.09 3.65
C VAL A 190 -11.01 0.98 4.48
N ARG A 191 -11.79 0.57 5.48
CA ARG A 191 -12.48 1.49 6.39
C ARG A 191 -11.49 2.26 7.26
N THR A 192 -10.49 1.59 7.83
CA THR A 192 -9.44 2.21 8.65
C THR A 192 -8.62 3.18 7.82
N GLU A 193 -8.27 2.79 6.59
CA GLU A 193 -7.65 3.66 5.61
C GLU A 193 -8.54 4.90 5.41
N THR A 194 -9.78 4.75 4.95
CA THR A 194 -10.68 5.88 4.73
C THR A 194 -10.78 6.82 5.96
N ALA A 195 -10.85 6.27 7.18
CA ALA A 195 -10.88 7.05 8.41
C ALA A 195 -9.58 7.83 8.66
N ASP A 196 -8.41 7.20 8.49
CA ASP A 196 -7.11 7.85 8.61
C ASP A 196 -6.97 8.99 7.59
N TRP A 197 -7.45 8.79 6.36
CA TRP A 197 -7.46 9.82 5.33
C TRP A 197 -8.33 11.03 5.74
N MET A 198 -9.52 10.78 6.31
CA MET A 198 -10.40 11.83 6.83
C MET A 198 -9.80 12.58 8.03
N VAL A 199 -8.97 11.93 8.86
CA VAL A 199 -8.25 12.60 9.95
C VAL A 199 -7.16 13.49 9.38
N GLU A 200 -6.31 12.97 8.49
CA GLU A 200 -5.22 13.73 7.83
C GLU A 200 -5.77 14.97 7.11
N PHE A 201 -6.89 14.83 6.41
CA PHE A 201 -7.56 15.94 5.72
C PHE A 201 -8.07 17.02 6.70
N ARG A 202 -8.58 16.63 7.88
CA ARG A 202 -9.07 17.57 8.90
C ARG A 202 -7.96 18.27 9.67
N THR A 203 -6.85 17.59 9.95
CA THR A 203 -5.74 18.16 10.74
C THR A 203 -4.79 19.02 9.92
N GLY A 204 -4.92 18.99 8.58
CA GLY A 204 -3.99 19.64 7.66
C GLY A 204 -2.61 18.98 7.67
N PRO A 205 -1.74 19.28 6.69
CA PRO A 205 -0.40 18.72 6.65
C PRO A 205 0.40 19.24 7.85
N ALA A 206 0.73 18.35 8.78
CA ALA A 206 1.57 18.68 9.93
C ALA A 206 2.86 19.34 9.41
N PRO A 207 3.26 20.52 9.94
CA PRO A 207 4.53 21.08 9.57
C PRO A 207 5.60 20.11 10.04
N LEU A 208 6.24 19.39 9.10
CA LEU A 208 7.57 18.83 9.37
C LEU A 208 8.41 20.03 9.78
N ALA A 209 8.64 20.18 11.08
CA ALA A 209 9.59 21.12 11.63
C ALA A 209 10.87 20.87 10.85
N THR A 210 11.22 21.84 10.01
CA THR A 210 12.42 21.82 9.19
C THR A 210 13.57 21.58 10.14
N ARG A 211 14.05 20.33 10.22
CA ARG A 211 15.34 20.05 10.84
C ARG A 211 16.35 20.63 9.86
N ALA A 212 16.63 21.91 10.02
CA ALA A 212 17.69 22.60 9.33
C ALA A 212 19.01 21.96 9.77
N SER A 213 19.38 20.88 9.10
CA SER A 213 20.75 20.40 9.05
C SER A 213 21.53 21.42 8.22
N GLY A 214 22.09 22.45 8.88
CA GLY A 214 22.88 23.47 8.18
C GLY A 214 22.99 24.80 8.94
N GLY A 215 23.46 24.77 10.17
CA GLY A 215 23.99 25.95 10.86
C GLY A 215 25.44 25.69 11.24
N LEU A 216 26.36 26.38 10.57
CA LEU A 216 27.81 26.43 10.82
C LEU A 216 28.14 26.45 12.33
N PRO A 217 29.16 25.71 12.83
CA PRO A 217 29.68 25.99 14.15
C PRO A 217 30.31 27.39 14.13
N ALA A 218 29.82 28.27 14.99
CA ALA A 218 30.46 29.54 15.26
C ALA A 218 31.90 29.25 15.71
N ARG A 219 32.87 29.73 14.91
CA ARG A 219 34.30 29.68 15.24
C ARG A 219 34.52 30.65 16.40
N ALA A 220 34.47 30.14 17.62
CA ALA A 220 35.01 30.82 18.79
C ALA A 220 36.51 30.52 18.85
N ASP A 221 37.33 31.56 18.76
CA ASP A 221 38.76 31.47 19.02
C ASP A 221 39.03 31.09 20.49
N LEU A 222 40.08 30.27 20.64
CA LEU A 222 40.60 29.50 21.78
C LEU A 222 41.04 30.36 23.02
N PRO A 223 41.24 29.80 24.25
CA PRO A 223 42.18 28.70 24.48
C PRO A 223 41.81 27.58 25.46
N SER A 224 42.35 26.42 25.08
CA SER A 224 42.72 25.21 25.84
C SER A 224 42.67 25.27 27.36
N GLN A 225 41.83 24.42 27.95
CA GLN A 225 42.12 23.68 29.19
C GLN A 225 41.35 22.35 29.16
N GLY A 226 42.07 21.24 29.42
CA GLY A 226 41.60 19.89 29.14
C GLY A 226 40.48 19.39 30.05
N ALA A 227 39.57 18.62 29.47
CA ALA A 227 38.79 17.61 30.17
C ALA A 227 38.29 16.54 29.17
N ARG A 228 38.31 15.29 29.64
CA ARG A 228 38.13 14.03 28.89
C ARG A 228 36.71 13.85 28.27
N PRO A 229 36.55 12.96 27.28
CA PRO A 229 35.26 12.70 26.64
C PRO A 229 34.20 12.12 27.59
N ALA A 230 32.96 12.60 27.43
CA ALA A 230 31.78 12.17 28.16
C ALA A 230 31.26 10.81 27.67
N LEU A 231 31.17 9.85 28.59
CA LEU A 231 30.39 8.61 28.45
C LEU A 231 29.10 8.78 29.27
N LEU A 232 27.97 8.91 28.58
CA LEU A 232 26.64 8.80 29.17
C LEU A 232 26.35 7.30 29.45
N PRO A 233 26.14 6.85 30.69
CA PRO A 233 25.76 5.46 30.94
C PRO A 233 24.28 5.25 30.58
N GLY A 234 24.05 4.34 29.64
CA GLY A 234 22.73 4.00 29.11
C GLY A 234 21.75 3.44 30.13
N THR A 235 20.48 3.65 29.81
CA THR A 235 19.30 2.96 30.32
C THR A 235 19.49 1.44 30.28
N ARG A 236 19.44 0.80 31.45
CA ARG A 236 19.49 -0.66 31.58
C ARG A 236 18.21 -1.30 31.04
N PRO A 237 18.29 -2.43 30.33
CA PRO A 237 17.13 -3.27 30.01
C PRO A 237 16.55 -3.91 31.28
N ASN A 238 15.23 -3.86 31.45
CA ASN A 238 14.49 -4.53 32.51
C ASN A 238 14.42 -6.04 32.21
N MET A 239 15.21 -6.86 32.91
CA MET A 239 15.15 -8.32 32.81
C MET A 239 14.05 -8.86 33.73
N PRO A 240 13.26 -9.87 33.30
CA PRO A 240 12.24 -10.49 34.13
C PRO A 240 12.90 -11.21 35.31
N ARG A 241 12.46 -10.91 36.53
CA ARG A 241 12.94 -11.58 37.75
C ARG A 241 12.52 -13.04 37.71
N GLN A 242 13.49 -13.95 37.67
CA GLN A 242 13.29 -15.38 37.96
C GLN A 242 12.86 -15.53 39.42
N ARG A 243 11.73 -16.21 39.67
CA ARG A 243 11.34 -16.64 41.02
C ARG A 243 12.24 -17.81 41.46
N PRO A 244 12.71 -17.84 42.71
CA PRO A 244 13.37 -19.02 43.26
C PRO A 244 12.36 -20.17 43.43
N PRO A 245 12.80 -21.44 43.40
CA PRO A 245 11.95 -22.60 43.65
C PRO A 245 11.60 -22.67 45.14
N ASP A 246 10.33 -22.95 45.44
CA ASP A 246 9.88 -23.24 46.80
C ASP A 246 10.54 -24.53 47.30
N ALA A 247 11.11 -24.46 48.50
CA ALA A 247 11.70 -25.61 49.17
C ALA A 247 10.66 -26.31 50.05
N ARG A 248 10.40 -27.57 49.67
CA ARG A 248 9.63 -28.64 50.34
C ARG A 248 8.11 -28.63 50.19
#